data_AF-A0A0D2IBR1-F1
#
_entry.id   AF-A0A0D2IBR1-F1
#
_cell.length_a   1.000
_cell.length_b   1.000
_cell.length_c   1.000
_cell.angle_alpha   90.00
_cell.angle_beta   90.00
_cell.angle_gamma   90.00
#
_symmetry.space_group_name_H-M   'P 1'
#
loop_
_entity.id
_entity.type
_entity.pdbx_description
1 polymer ?
#
loop_
_entity_poly.entity_id
_entity_poly.type
_entity_poly.pdbx_seq_one_letter_code
_entity_poly.pdbx_strand_id
1 'polypeptide(L)'
;MGGPYPPKTAAIGGLPSVTTDIPTDAVFIFLYVCFAATNMTIFQLNRRKHHKFIPSALLFGFCMARIATNCLRIAWATSPHNVRLAIAAQIFVNAGILIIYIINLILAQRILRASQPRIGWNPILRAAYKFLYVDIGIALIMVITSVVLSAYTLSPHTKSVCRDIQLAAITYLLVFTCLPVVHTALAVFLPRSPDAENFGKGGMKSKLVIVTSSACLCMLIAGFKAGITWEPPRPVTNPPWYDSKACFYVFNFALEIILLCILTFTRIDKRFFIPDGSTKAGDYSRLSDEGEQKTEHGMWYASSQDTEKV
;
A
#
# COMPACT_ATOMS: atom_id res chain seq x y z
N MET A 1 4.21 15.62 34.45
CA MET A 1 4.13 14.77 33.24
C MET A 1 4.51 13.35 33.64
N GLY A 2 3.55 12.46 33.88
CA GLY A 2 3.80 11.04 34.17
C GLY A 2 3.24 10.18 33.04
N GLY A 3 4.02 9.21 32.55
CA GLY A 3 3.66 8.33 31.43
C GLY A 3 4.88 7.96 30.57
N PRO A 4 4.77 6.95 29.67
CA PRO A 4 3.55 6.26 29.24
C PRO A 4 3.08 5.15 30.18
N TYR A 5 1.77 4.95 30.27
CA TYR A 5 1.15 3.89 31.09
C TYR A 5 0.93 2.62 30.26
N PRO A 6 1.18 1.42 30.81
CA PRO A 6 0.93 0.18 30.10
C PRO A 6 -0.57 0.01 29.76
N PRO A 7 -0.90 -0.47 28.56
CA PRO A 7 -2.29 -0.68 28.16
C PRO A 7 -2.94 -1.78 29.03
N LYS A 8 -4.18 -1.52 29.47
CA LYS A 8 -4.99 -2.49 30.23
C LYS A 8 -5.85 -3.39 29.33
N THR A 9 -5.92 -3.06 28.04
CA THR A 9 -6.69 -3.78 27.02
C THR A 9 -5.78 -4.69 26.20
N ALA A 10 -6.29 -5.85 25.82
CA ALA A 10 -5.63 -6.72 24.86
C ALA A 10 -5.40 -5.97 23.54
N ALA A 11 -4.24 -6.20 22.93
CA ALA A 11 -3.89 -5.71 21.61
C ALA A 11 -3.57 -6.90 20.73
N ILE A 12 -3.82 -6.77 19.43
CA ILE A 12 -3.54 -7.82 18.46
C ILE A 12 -2.07 -8.27 18.52
N GLY A 13 -1.86 -9.58 18.61
CA GLY A 13 -0.54 -10.19 18.75
C GLY A 13 0.00 -10.18 20.18
N GLY A 14 -0.71 -9.56 21.12
CA GLY A 14 -0.38 -9.54 22.55
C GLY A 14 1.06 -9.14 22.86
N LEU A 15 1.53 -9.57 24.04
CA LEU A 15 2.91 -9.36 24.44
C LEU A 15 3.85 -10.24 23.61
N PRO A 16 4.86 -9.66 22.94
CA PRO A 16 5.83 -10.44 22.17
C PRO A 16 6.66 -11.33 23.10
N SER A 17 7.10 -12.47 22.57
CA SER A 17 7.93 -13.47 23.24
C SER A 17 9.17 -13.75 22.42
N VAL A 18 10.31 -13.87 23.09
CA VAL A 18 11.62 -14.15 22.48
C VAL A 18 11.60 -15.45 21.67
N THR A 19 10.95 -16.49 22.18
CA THR A 19 10.96 -17.83 21.57
C THR A 19 10.14 -17.95 20.29
N THR A 20 9.06 -17.17 20.16
CA THR A 20 8.12 -17.28 19.03
C THR A 20 8.20 -16.10 18.07
N ASP A 21 8.22 -14.86 18.59
CA ASP A 21 8.12 -13.66 17.75
C ASP A 21 9.45 -13.39 17.02
N ILE A 22 10.60 -13.56 17.69
CA ILE A 22 11.91 -13.32 17.05
C ILE A 22 12.16 -14.18 15.81
N PRO A 23 12.02 -15.53 15.86
CA PRO A 23 12.24 -16.34 14.66
C PRO A 23 11.21 -16.02 13.57
N THR A 24 9.96 -15.74 13.93
CA THR A 24 8.90 -15.39 12.96
C THR A 24 9.19 -14.06 12.28
N ASP A 25 9.51 -13.02 13.06
CA ASP A 25 9.89 -11.69 12.57
C ASP A 25 11.14 -11.75 11.68
N ALA A 26 12.13 -12.59 12.02
CA ALA A 26 13.34 -12.77 11.23
C ALA A 26 13.04 -13.34 9.83
N VAL A 27 12.13 -14.32 9.72
CA VAL A 27 11.68 -14.84 8.41
C VAL A 27 10.98 -13.74 7.60
N PHE A 28 10.09 -12.97 8.21
CA PHE A 28 9.43 -11.87 7.51
C PHE A 28 10.42 -10.78 7.08
N ILE A 29 11.38 -10.40 7.93
CA ILE A 29 12.45 -9.46 7.57
C ILE A 29 13.20 -9.97 6.35
N PHE A 30 13.61 -11.23 6.32
CA PHE A 30 14.30 -11.82 5.17
C PHE A 30 13.45 -11.69 3.88
N LEU A 31 12.17 -12.04 3.94
CA LEU A 31 11.26 -11.90 2.79
C LEU A 31 11.14 -10.44 2.32
N TYR A 32 10.93 -9.50 3.25
CA TYR A 32 10.85 -8.07 2.90
C TYR A 32 12.16 -7.52 2.35
N VAL A 33 13.32 -8.00 2.80
CA VAL A 33 14.63 -7.63 2.22
C VAL A 33 14.72 -8.12 0.78
N CYS A 34 14.33 -9.36 0.49
CA CYS A 34 14.30 -9.88 -0.89
C CYS A 34 13.36 -9.04 -1.79
N PHE A 35 12.16 -8.70 -1.32
CA PHE A 35 11.25 -7.83 -2.06
C PHE A 35 11.75 -6.40 -2.20
N ALA A 36 12.40 -5.84 -1.17
CA ALA A 36 13.00 -4.52 -1.22
C ALA A 36 14.10 -4.46 -2.29
N ALA A 37 15.01 -5.45 -2.29
CA ALA A 37 16.05 -5.57 -3.29
C ALA A 37 15.45 -5.69 -4.70
N THR A 38 14.46 -6.56 -4.89
CA THR A 38 13.79 -6.76 -6.19
C THR A 38 13.12 -5.48 -6.70
N ASN A 39 12.32 -4.80 -5.88
CA ASN A 39 11.62 -3.59 -6.27
C ASN A 39 12.60 -2.41 -6.50
N MET A 40 13.67 -2.32 -5.72
CA MET A 40 14.73 -1.33 -5.92
C MET A 40 15.47 -1.59 -7.25
N THR A 41 15.83 -2.84 -7.55
CA THR A 41 16.46 -3.20 -8.83
C THR A 41 15.55 -2.86 -10.00
N ILE A 42 14.25 -3.19 -9.92
CA ILE A 42 13.26 -2.83 -10.94
C ILE A 42 13.21 -1.30 -11.14
N PHE A 43 13.14 -0.55 -10.04
CA PHE A 43 13.09 0.91 -10.10
C PHE A 43 14.35 1.51 -10.72
N GLN A 44 15.54 1.05 -10.34
CA GLN A 44 16.80 1.53 -10.89
C GLN A 44 16.95 1.20 -12.38
N LEU A 45 16.62 -0.02 -12.80
CA LEU A 45 16.67 -0.42 -14.20
C LEU A 45 15.70 0.40 -15.05
N ASN A 46 14.49 0.67 -14.55
CA ASN A 46 13.52 1.50 -15.25
C ASN A 46 13.95 2.96 -15.30
N ARG A 47 14.52 3.50 -14.21
CA ARG A 47 15.07 4.86 -14.18
C ARG A 47 16.21 5.06 -15.18
N ARG A 48 17.09 4.06 -15.36
CA ARG A 48 18.15 4.09 -16.38
C ARG A 48 17.61 4.14 -17.81
N LYS A 49 16.38 3.68 -18.04
CA LYS A 49 15.67 3.73 -19.32
C LYS A 49 14.72 4.93 -19.44
N HIS A 50 14.85 5.94 -18.57
CA HIS A 50 13.90 7.07 -18.46
C HIS A 50 12.43 6.66 -18.21
N HIS A 51 12.19 5.43 -17.74
CA HIS A 51 10.86 4.93 -17.39
C HIS A 51 10.60 5.12 -15.89
N LYS A 52 10.11 6.29 -15.48
CA LYS A 52 9.83 6.55 -14.05
C LYS A 52 8.54 5.86 -13.61
N PHE A 53 8.66 4.79 -12.84
CA PHE A 53 7.51 4.09 -12.27
C PHE A 53 7.46 4.24 -10.75
N ILE A 54 6.79 5.31 -10.30
CA ILE A 54 6.64 5.68 -8.87
C ILE A 54 6.14 4.52 -8.00
N PRO A 55 5.16 3.67 -8.41
CA PRO A 55 4.69 2.60 -7.55
C PRO A 55 5.76 1.57 -7.17
N SER A 56 6.80 1.33 -7.98
CA SER A 56 7.92 0.46 -7.58
C SER A 56 8.76 1.07 -6.44
N ALA A 57 8.95 2.39 -6.43
CA ALA A 57 9.61 3.08 -5.33
C ALA A 57 8.75 3.04 -4.05
N LEU A 58 7.44 3.16 -4.18
CA LEU A 58 6.51 3.00 -3.04
C LEU A 58 6.53 1.57 -2.48
N LEU A 59 6.59 0.54 -3.33
CA LEU A 59 6.73 -0.86 -2.86
C LEU A 59 8.05 -1.09 -2.12
N PHE A 60 9.14 -0.47 -2.57
CA PHE A 60 10.40 -0.48 -1.81
C PHE A 60 10.23 0.19 -0.44
N GLY A 61 9.63 1.39 -0.39
CA GLY A 61 9.35 2.10 0.86
C GLY A 61 8.46 1.30 1.81
N PHE A 62 7.47 0.58 1.28
CA PHE A 62 6.64 -0.35 2.03
C PHE A 62 7.46 -1.48 2.68
N CYS A 63 8.35 -2.11 1.93
CA CYS A 63 9.23 -3.16 2.47
C CYS A 63 10.13 -2.61 3.59
N MET A 64 10.71 -1.41 3.41
CA MET A 64 11.52 -0.76 4.44
C MET A 64 10.72 -0.45 5.71
N ALA A 65 9.49 0.06 5.55
CA ALA A 65 8.60 0.28 6.69
C ALA A 65 8.31 -1.02 7.43
N ARG A 66 8.09 -2.13 6.71
CA ARG A 66 7.83 -3.45 7.32
C ARG A 66 9.05 -4.06 7.99
N ILE A 67 10.25 -3.87 7.45
CA ILE A 67 11.49 -4.26 8.13
C ILE A 67 11.60 -3.51 9.46
N ALA A 68 11.38 -2.19 9.46
CA ALA A 68 11.39 -1.39 10.69
C ALA A 68 10.32 -1.89 11.70
N THR A 69 9.10 -2.18 11.24
CA THR A 69 8.03 -2.74 12.08
C THR A 69 8.46 -4.04 12.78
N ASN A 70 9.04 -4.98 12.03
CA ASN A 70 9.50 -6.25 12.59
C ASN A 70 10.70 -6.06 13.54
N CYS A 71 11.65 -5.16 13.22
CA CYS A 71 12.74 -4.83 14.14
C CYS A 71 12.24 -4.23 15.47
N LEU A 72 11.24 -3.34 15.41
CA LEU A 72 10.57 -2.79 16.60
C LEU A 72 9.88 -3.88 17.42
N ARG A 73 9.24 -4.85 16.75
CA ARG A 73 8.58 -6.00 17.40
C ARG A 73 9.59 -6.92 18.10
N ILE A 74 10.72 -7.23 17.46
CA ILE A 74 11.85 -7.98 18.06
C ILE A 74 12.40 -7.25 19.28
N ALA A 75 12.66 -5.94 19.14
CA ALA A 75 13.17 -5.14 20.26
C ALA A 75 12.17 -5.10 21.43
N TRP A 76 10.87 -5.06 21.14
CA TRP A 76 9.85 -5.15 22.19
C TRP A 76 9.83 -6.53 22.86
N ALA A 77 10.08 -7.61 22.11
CA ALA A 77 10.21 -8.96 22.66
C ALA A 77 11.34 -9.09 23.69
N THR A 78 12.46 -8.40 23.47
CA THR A 78 13.62 -8.43 24.39
C THR A 78 13.49 -7.43 25.54
N SER A 79 12.62 -6.42 25.42
CA SER A 79 12.36 -5.40 26.43
C SER A 79 10.87 -5.18 26.68
N PRO A 80 10.15 -6.18 27.24
CA PRO A 80 8.68 -6.19 27.31
C PRO A 80 8.08 -5.06 28.16
N HIS A 81 8.84 -4.56 29.15
CA HIS A 81 8.42 -3.47 30.03
C HIS A 81 8.55 -2.07 29.42
N ASN A 82 9.18 -1.95 28.24
CA ASN A 82 9.36 -0.66 27.57
C ASN A 82 8.09 -0.26 26.78
N VAL A 83 7.19 0.45 27.44
CA VAL A 83 5.90 0.86 26.86
C VAL A 83 6.08 1.79 25.64
N ARG A 84 7.14 2.61 25.59
CA ARG A 84 7.41 3.47 24.42
C ARG A 84 7.68 2.65 23.16
N LEU A 85 8.40 1.54 23.32
CA LEU A 85 8.70 0.63 22.24
C LEU A 85 7.45 -0.10 21.74
N ALA A 86 6.58 -0.52 22.66
CA ALA A 86 5.28 -1.10 22.34
C ALA A 86 4.40 -0.14 21.51
N ILE A 87 4.32 1.13 21.93
CA ILE A 87 3.57 2.17 21.21
C ILE A 87 4.14 2.38 19.80
N ALA A 88 5.47 2.50 19.68
CA ALA A 88 6.12 2.68 18.39
C ALA A 88 5.86 1.48 17.46
N ALA A 89 6.00 0.25 17.95
CA ALA A 89 5.70 -0.96 17.18
C ALA A 89 4.25 -0.95 16.66
N GLN A 90 3.28 -0.63 17.53
CA GLN A 90 1.86 -0.60 17.15
C GLN A 90 1.54 0.46 16.10
N ILE A 91 2.16 1.64 16.18
CA ILE A 91 2.01 2.70 15.18
C ILE A 91 2.50 2.21 13.82
N PHE A 92 3.70 1.60 13.77
CA PHE A 92 4.29 1.10 12.52
C PHE A 92 3.50 -0.06 11.90
N VAL A 93 2.94 -0.98 12.72
CA VAL A 93 2.03 -2.05 12.25
C VAL A 93 0.80 -1.48 11.54
N ASN A 94 0.23 -0.40 12.08
CA ASN A 94 -0.98 0.20 11.51
C ASN A 94 -0.68 1.12 10.32
N ALA A 95 0.38 1.91 10.39
CA ALA A 95 0.75 2.86 9.34
C ALA A 95 1.32 2.18 8.09
N GLY A 96 2.03 1.04 8.25
CA GLY A 96 2.78 0.41 7.16
C GLY A 96 1.93 0.06 5.94
N ILE A 97 0.68 -0.39 6.13
CA ILE A 97 -0.20 -0.85 5.04
C ILE A 97 -0.71 0.30 4.15
N LEU A 98 -0.71 1.54 4.65
CA LEU A 98 -1.27 2.70 3.94
C LEU A 98 -0.61 2.94 2.57
N ILE A 99 0.69 2.62 2.45
CA ILE A 99 1.42 2.73 1.18
C ILE A 99 0.79 1.83 0.11
N ILE A 100 0.36 0.61 0.48
CA ILE A 100 -0.29 -0.32 -0.46
C ILE A 100 -1.69 0.17 -0.84
N TYR A 101 -2.44 0.78 0.09
CA TYR A 101 -3.74 1.37 -0.21
C TYR A 101 -3.60 2.47 -1.27
N ILE A 102 -2.58 3.34 -1.12
CA ILE A 102 -2.24 4.37 -2.11
C ILE A 102 -1.89 3.74 -3.47
N ILE A 103 -1.04 2.71 -3.48
CA ILE A 103 -0.67 2.01 -4.73
C ILE A 103 -1.90 1.43 -5.43
N ASN A 104 -2.78 0.73 -4.71
CA ASN A 104 -3.98 0.14 -5.29
C ASN A 104 -4.91 1.20 -5.89
N LEU A 105 -5.08 2.35 -5.22
CA LEU A 105 -5.87 3.44 -5.78
C LEU A 105 -5.23 4.05 -7.02
N ILE A 106 -3.90 4.24 -7.04
CA ILE A 106 -3.17 4.70 -8.23
C ILE A 106 -3.39 3.73 -9.40
N LEU A 107 -3.28 2.42 -9.17
CA LEU A 107 -3.48 1.41 -10.22
C LEU A 107 -4.93 1.39 -10.72
N ALA A 108 -5.91 1.47 -9.82
CA ALA A 108 -7.33 1.54 -10.19
C ALA A 108 -7.65 2.80 -11.00
N GLN A 109 -7.09 3.96 -10.61
CA GLN A 109 -7.21 5.21 -11.36
C GLN A 109 -6.63 5.08 -12.78
N ARG A 110 -5.51 4.38 -12.95
CA ARG A 110 -4.92 4.12 -14.28
C ARG A 110 -5.84 3.24 -15.14
N ILE A 111 -6.49 2.22 -14.56
CA ILE A 111 -7.48 1.39 -15.27
C ILE A 111 -8.69 2.23 -15.69
N LEU A 112 -9.20 3.10 -14.81
CA LEU A 112 -10.34 3.95 -15.12
C LEU A 112 -10.02 4.91 -16.28
N ARG A 113 -8.84 5.55 -16.26
CA ARG A 113 -8.38 6.44 -17.34
C ARG A 113 -8.19 5.72 -18.66
N ALA A 114 -7.69 4.49 -18.62
CA ALA A 114 -7.51 3.65 -19.78
C ALA A 114 -8.85 3.18 -20.39
N SER A 115 -9.80 2.80 -19.54
CA SER A 115 -11.07 2.22 -19.97
C SER A 115 -12.11 3.27 -20.35
N GLN A 116 -12.15 4.39 -19.63
CA GLN A 116 -13.13 5.47 -19.77
C GLN A 116 -12.45 6.84 -19.69
N PRO A 117 -11.75 7.30 -20.74
CA PRO A 117 -10.96 8.54 -20.70
C PRO A 117 -11.79 9.77 -20.35
N ARG A 118 -13.04 9.88 -20.85
CA ARG A 118 -13.93 11.02 -20.56
C ARG A 118 -14.19 11.23 -19.07
N ILE A 119 -14.31 10.12 -18.33
CA ILE A 119 -14.50 10.14 -16.88
C ILE A 119 -13.13 10.31 -16.18
N GLY A 120 -12.15 9.47 -16.53
CA GLY A 120 -10.85 9.43 -15.83
C GLY A 120 -10.00 10.72 -15.92
N TRP A 121 -10.24 11.55 -16.95
CA TRP A 121 -9.55 12.85 -17.14
C TRP A 121 -10.35 14.06 -16.65
N ASN A 122 -11.55 13.86 -16.08
CA ASN A 122 -12.35 14.96 -15.56
C ASN A 122 -11.61 15.67 -14.40
N PRO A 123 -11.49 17.02 -14.42
CA PRO A 123 -10.81 17.78 -13.37
C PRO A 123 -11.40 17.54 -11.98
N ILE A 124 -12.70 17.27 -11.87
CA ILE A 124 -13.39 16.99 -10.60
C ILE A 124 -12.83 15.71 -9.98
N LEU A 125 -12.72 14.63 -10.76
CA LEU A 125 -12.17 13.37 -10.28
C LEU A 125 -10.69 13.50 -9.90
N ARG A 126 -9.92 14.30 -10.65
CA ARG A 126 -8.53 14.59 -10.28
C ARG A 126 -8.42 15.33 -8.94
N ALA A 127 -9.31 16.29 -8.66
CA ALA A 127 -9.37 16.97 -7.38
C ALA A 127 -9.80 16.03 -6.25
N ALA A 128 -10.81 15.19 -6.48
CA ALA A 128 -11.27 14.19 -5.52
C ALA A 128 -10.16 13.22 -5.10
N TYR A 129 -9.36 12.69 -6.03
CA TYR A 129 -8.22 11.83 -5.68
C TYR A 129 -7.14 12.55 -4.86
N LYS A 130 -6.85 13.83 -5.17
CA LYS A 130 -5.91 14.61 -4.35
C LYS A 130 -6.42 14.76 -2.92
N PHE A 131 -7.70 15.07 -2.77
CA PHE A 131 -8.35 15.16 -1.46
C PHE A 131 -8.24 13.84 -0.70
N LEU A 132 -8.58 12.72 -1.34
CA LEU A 132 -8.47 11.38 -0.75
C LEU A 132 -7.05 11.05 -0.27
N TYR A 133 -6.01 11.42 -1.03
CA TYR A 133 -4.61 11.19 -0.60
C TYR A 133 -4.20 12.07 0.59
N VAL A 134 -4.64 13.33 0.62
CA VAL A 134 -4.40 14.22 1.76
C VAL A 134 -5.12 13.69 3.00
N ASP A 135 -6.35 13.21 2.84
CA ASP A 135 -7.18 12.71 3.93
C ASP A 135 -6.62 11.43 4.56
N ILE A 136 -5.94 10.55 3.80
CA ILE A 136 -5.15 9.44 4.38
C ILE A 136 -4.05 9.98 5.32
N GLY A 137 -3.35 11.04 4.92
CA GLY A 137 -2.32 11.67 5.74
C GLY A 137 -2.90 12.24 7.04
N ILE A 138 -4.04 12.93 6.95
CA ILE A 138 -4.76 13.46 8.12
C ILE A 138 -5.21 12.32 9.03
N ALA A 139 -5.83 11.27 8.49
CA ALA A 139 -6.26 10.10 9.25
C ALA A 139 -5.08 9.42 9.98
N LEU A 140 -3.91 9.30 9.33
CA LEU A 140 -2.71 8.77 9.95
C LEU A 140 -2.24 9.64 11.13
N ILE A 141 -2.17 10.96 10.95
CA ILE A 141 -1.77 11.90 12.02
C ILE A 141 -2.74 11.82 13.20
N MET A 142 -4.05 11.77 12.93
CA MET A 142 -5.10 11.66 13.94
C MET A 142 -4.98 10.35 14.73
N VAL A 143 -4.72 9.22 14.06
CA VAL A 143 -4.52 7.92 14.71
C VAL A 143 -3.26 7.92 15.57
N ILE A 144 -2.12 8.40 15.05
CA ILE A 144 -0.87 8.47 15.81
C ILE A 144 -1.07 9.33 17.07
N THR A 145 -1.66 10.51 16.92
CA THR A 145 -1.92 11.43 18.03
C THR A 145 -2.84 10.78 19.06
N SER A 146 -3.90 10.10 18.62
CA SER A 146 -4.85 9.42 19.51
C SER A 146 -4.21 8.25 20.27
N VAL A 147 -3.34 7.46 19.61
CA VAL A 147 -2.60 6.36 20.25
C VAL A 147 -1.66 6.92 21.32
N VAL A 148 -0.91 7.97 20.99
CA VAL A 148 0.03 8.60 21.93
C VAL A 148 -0.72 9.24 23.10
N LEU A 149 -1.75 10.05 22.85
CA LEU A 149 -2.53 10.69 23.92
C LEU A 149 -3.19 9.66 24.84
N SER A 150 -3.76 8.58 24.29
CA SER A 150 -4.37 7.51 25.08
C SER A 150 -3.35 6.82 26.01
N ALA A 151 -2.09 6.73 25.60
CA ALA A 151 -1.02 6.12 26.40
C ALA A 151 -0.48 7.02 27.52
N TYR A 152 -0.60 8.35 27.41
CA TYR A 152 -0.11 9.31 28.40
C TYR A 152 -1.21 9.89 29.29
N THR A 153 -2.48 9.59 29.02
CA THR A 153 -3.61 10.03 29.85
C THR A 153 -4.18 8.91 30.73
N LEU A 154 -4.69 9.30 31.91
CA LEU A 154 -5.49 8.43 32.77
C LEU A 154 -6.97 8.79 32.76
N SER A 155 -7.36 9.94 32.18
CA SER A 155 -8.75 10.40 32.16
C SER A 155 -9.62 9.51 31.26
N PRO A 156 -10.74 8.97 31.76
CA PRO A 156 -11.65 8.15 30.96
C PRO A 156 -12.24 8.89 29.76
N HIS A 157 -12.59 10.17 29.94
CA HIS A 157 -13.12 11.02 28.88
C HIS A 157 -12.18 11.14 27.68
N THR A 158 -10.89 11.47 27.92
CA THR A 158 -9.91 11.60 26.84
C THR A 158 -9.65 10.26 26.15
N LYS A 159 -9.68 9.13 26.87
CA LYS A 159 -9.57 7.80 26.27
C LYS A 159 -10.75 7.47 25.37
N SER A 160 -11.98 7.86 25.75
CA SER A 160 -13.17 7.70 24.92
C SER A 160 -13.03 8.50 23.62
N VAL A 161 -12.65 9.77 23.70
CA VAL A 161 -12.44 10.60 22.49
C VAL A 161 -11.35 10.01 21.59
N CYS A 162 -10.23 9.56 22.15
CA CYS A 162 -9.17 8.90 21.38
C CYS A 162 -9.66 7.62 20.70
N ARG A 163 -10.54 6.87 21.38
CA ARG A 163 -11.16 5.65 20.85
C ARG A 163 -12.06 5.98 19.67
N ASP A 164 -12.90 7.00 19.78
CA ASP A 164 -13.81 7.44 18.72
C ASP A 164 -13.04 7.91 17.48
N ILE A 165 -11.93 8.64 17.68
CA ILE A 165 -11.04 9.05 16.58
C ILE A 165 -10.44 7.82 15.88
N GLN A 166 -9.97 6.82 16.63
CA GLN A 166 -9.43 5.59 16.06
C GLN A 166 -10.49 4.80 15.28
N LEU A 167 -11.72 4.73 15.79
CA LEU A 167 -12.86 4.10 15.13
C LEU A 167 -13.24 4.80 13.82
N ALA A 168 -13.30 6.13 13.84
CA ALA A 168 -13.59 6.92 12.65
C ALA A 168 -12.49 6.72 11.58
N ALA A 169 -11.22 6.80 11.98
CA ALA A 169 -10.10 6.66 11.07
C ALA A 169 -10.01 5.25 10.46
N ILE A 170 -10.18 4.18 11.25
CA ILE A 170 -10.12 2.81 10.70
C ILE A 170 -11.30 2.53 9.77
N THR A 171 -12.48 3.08 10.06
CA THR A 171 -13.67 2.97 9.20
C THR A 171 -13.47 3.72 7.90
N TYR A 172 -12.91 4.93 7.94
CA TYR A 172 -12.52 5.67 6.75
C TYR A 172 -11.53 4.89 5.89
N LEU A 173 -10.49 4.32 6.48
CA LEU A 173 -9.51 3.51 5.76
C LEU A 173 -10.14 2.26 5.12
N LEU A 174 -11.10 1.61 5.79
CA LEU A 174 -11.86 0.50 5.21
C LEU A 174 -12.64 0.96 3.98
N VAL A 175 -13.42 2.04 4.08
CA VAL A 175 -14.16 2.61 2.94
C VAL A 175 -13.21 2.98 1.80
N PHE A 176 -12.05 3.55 2.12
CA PHE A 176 -11.02 3.87 1.13
C PHE A 176 -10.55 2.61 0.37
N THR A 177 -10.35 1.48 1.06
CA THR A 177 -9.95 0.23 0.38
C THR A 177 -11.02 -0.37 -0.53
N CYS A 178 -12.29 0.01 -0.35
CA CYS A 178 -13.37 -0.37 -1.27
C CYS A 178 -13.32 0.43 -2.58
N LEU A 179 -12.73 1.63 -2.58
CA LEU A 179 -12.70 2.50 -3.76
C LEU A 179 -12.05 1.83 -4.98
N PRO A 180 -10.86 1.21 -4.90
CA PRO A 180 -10.26 0.49 -6.04
C PRO A 180 -11.21 -0.56 -6.66
N VAL A 181 -11.97 -1.28 -5.84
CA VAL A 181 -12.93 -2.29 -6.31
C VAL A 181 -14.11 -1.66 -7.02
N VAL A 182 -14.65 -0.56 -6.48
CA VAL A 182 -15.72 0.20 -7.15
C VAL A 182 -15.24 0.72 -8.51
N HIS A 183 -14.02 1.22 -8.60
CA HIS A 183 -13.46 1.69 -9.87
C HIS A 183 -13.23 0.57 -10.89
N THR A 184 -12.73 -0.59 -10.47
CA THR A 184 -12.58 -1.73 -11.39
C THR A 184 -13.94 -2.29 -11.80
N ALA A 185 -14.93 -2.32 -10.91
CA ALA A 185 -16.30 -2.70 -11.23
C ALA A 185 -16.91 -1.76 -12.27
N LEU A 186 -16.81 -0.43 -12.08
CA LEU A 186 -17.26 0.56 -13.05
C LEU A 186 -16.61 0.37 -14.42
N ALA A 187 -15.32 0.05 -14.46
CA ALA A 187 -14.61 -0.22 -15.73
C ALA A 187 -15.09 -1.49 -16.46
N VAL A 188 -15.67 -2.47 -15.73
CA VAL A 188 -16.23 -3.70 -16.31
C VAL A 188 -17.67 -3.50 -16.77
N PHE A 189 -18.48 -2.80 -15.98
CA PHE A 189 -19.90 -2.61 -16.26
C PHE A 189 -20.18 -1.53 -17.31
N LEU A 190 -19.33 -0.51 -17.43
CA LEU A 190 -19.52 0.49 -18.48
C LEU A 190 -19.11 -0.07 -19.86
N PRO A 191 -19.89 0.21 -20.92
CA PRO A 191 -19.54 -0.19 -22.27
C PRO A 191 -18.20 0.43 -22.65
N ARG A 192 -17.37 -0.35 -23.34
CA ARG A 192 -16.00 0.06 -23.71
C ARG A 192 -16.08 1.32 -24.56
N SER A 193 -15.43 2.39 -24.10
CA SER A 193 -15.39 3.64 -24.85
C SER A 193 -14.65 3.45 -26.18
N PRO A 194 -15.11 4.06 -27.29
CA PRO A 194 -14.36 4.07 -28.55
C PRO A 194 -12.96 4.71 -28.40
N ASP A 195 -12.79 5.56 -27.40
CA ASP A 195 -11.53 6.26 -27.10
C ASP A 195 -10.61 5.47 -26.13
N ALA A 196 -10.94 4.22 -25.79
CA ALA A 196 -10.22 3.46 -24.77
C ALA A 196 -8.78 3.11 -25.16
N GLU A 197 -7.81 3.54 -24.34
CA GLU A 197 -6.39 3.32 -24.56
C GLU A 197 -5.87 2.18 -23.68
N ASN A 198 -4.92 1.38 -24.16
CA ASN A 198 -4.28 0.34 -23.35
C ASN A 198 -2.91 0.80 -22.84
N PHE A 199 -2.86 1.33 -21.62
CA PHE A 199 -1.62 1.86 -21.04
C PHE A 199 -0.61 0.77 -20.67
N GLY A 200 0.61 0.82 -21.17
CA GLY A 200 1.66 -0.16 -20.89
C GLY A 200 1.37 -1.54 -21.51
N LYS A 201 2.17 -2.54 -21.15
CA LYS A 201 2.13 -3.87 -21.77
C LYS A 201 1.00 -4.77 -21.22
N GLY A 202 0.51 -5.69 -22.05
CA GLY A 202 -0.48 -6.70 -21.66
C GLY A 202 -1.94 -6.26 -21.77
N GLY A 203 -2.85 -7.23 -21.71
CA GLY A 203 -4.29 -7.00 -21.89
C GLY A 203 -4.99 -6.36 -20.67
N MET A 204 -6.04 -5.59 -20.95
CA MET A 204 -6.86 -4.92 -19.92
C MET A 204 -7.45 -5.90 -18.89
N LYS A 205 -7.92 -7.07 -19.34
CA LYS A 205 -8.44 -8.13 -18.46
C LYS A 205 -7.44 -8.55 -17.38
N SER A 206 -6.17 -8.72 -17.76
CA SER A 206 -5.13 -9.12 -16.82
C SER A 206 -4.81 -8.01 -15.81
N LYS A 207 -4.80 -6.74 -16.25
CA LYS A 207 -4.65 -5.58 -15.36
C LYS A 207 -5.79 -5.51 -14.35
N LEU A 208 -7.01 -5.78 -14.80
CA LEU A 208 -8.19 -5.78 -13.95
C LEU A 208 -8.15 -6.90 -12.90
N VAL A 209 -7.74 -8.11 -13.28
CA VAL A 209 -7.56 -9.22 -12.33
C VAL A 209 -6.51 -8.88 -11.28
N ILE A 210 -5.37 -8.30 -11.69
CA ILE A 210 -4.31 -7.90 -10.75
C ILE A 210 -4.85 -6.90 -9.73
N VAL A 211 -5.43 -5.78 -10.17
CA VAL A 211 -5.92 -4.72 -9.28
C VAL A 211 -7.09 -5.18 -8.42
N THR A 212 -8.00 -5.99 -8.97
CA THR A 212 -9.14 -6.50 -8.20
C THR A 212 -8.67 -7.48 -7.12
N SER A 213 -7.75 -8.40 -7.46
CA SER A 213 -7.19 -9.34 -6.48
C SER A 213 -6.44 -8.63 -5.34
N SER A 214 -5.61 -7.64 -5.67
CA SER A 214 -4.89 -6.85 -4.66
C SER A 214 -5.82 -5.95 -3.85
N ALA A 215 -6.87 -5.40 -4.45
CA ALA A 215 -7.88 -4.63 -3.73
C ALA A 215 -8.69 -5.52 -2.77
N CYS A 216 -9.09 -6.73 -3.17
CA CYS A 216 -9.77 -7.68 -2.29
C CYS A 216 -8.92 -8.06 -1.06
N LEU A 217 -7.62 -8.28 -1.25
CA LEU A 217 -6.71 -8.52 -0.14
C LEU A 217 -6.59 -7.30 0.78
N CYS A 218 -6.54 -6.08 0.23
CA CYS A 218 -6.56 -4.87 1.06
C CYS A 218 -7.86 -4.69 1.83
N MET A 219 -9.02 -4.97 1.21
CA MET A 219 -10.31 -4.95 1.90
C MET A 219 -10.35 -5.99 3.02
N LEU A 220 -9.79 -7.19 2.81
CA LEU A 220 -9.71 -8.22 3.85
C LEU A 220 -8.86 -7.74 5.04
N ILE A 221 -7.68 -7.17 4.78
CA ILE A 221 -6.79 -6.63 5.83
C ILE A 221 -7.48 -5.48 6.57
N ALA A 222 -8.02 -4.50 5.85
CA ALA A 222 -8.70 -3.35 6.44
C ALA A 222 -9.96 -3.78 7.20
N GLY A 223 -10.73 -4.71 6.65
CA GLY A 223 -11.96 -5.23 7.24
C GLY A 223 -11.69 -5.99 8.53
N PHE A 224 -10.65 -6.83 8.55
CA PHE A 224 -10.23 -7.49 9.78
C PHE A 224 -9.78 -6.47 10.85
N LYS A 225 -8.94 -5.48 10.47
CA LYS A 225 -8.50 -4.41 11.38
C LYS A 225 -9.67 -3.57 11.90
N ALA A 226 -10.63 -3.24 11.04
CA ALA A 226 -11.84 -2.52 11.44
C ALA A 226 -12.66 -3.37 12.40
N GLY A 227 -12.89 -4.65 12.08
CA GLY A 227 -13.65 -5.59 12.92
C GLY A 227 -13.09 -5.69 14.33
N ILE A 228 -11.79 -6.01 14.47
CA ILE A 228 -11.16 -6.10 15.81
C ILE A 228 -11.17 -4.75 16.54
N THR A 229 -11.09 -3.64 15.80
CA THR A 229 -11.11 -2.30 16.38
C THR A 229 -12.52 -1.91 16.74
N TRP A 230 -13.59 -2.41 16.15
CA TRP A 230 -14.97 -2.09 16.56
C TRP A 230 -15.45 -2.94 17.73
N GLU A 231 -14.85 -4.11 17.94
CA GLU A 231 -15.15 -4.96 19.08
C GLU A 231 -14.91 -4.24 20.43
N PRO A 232 -15.71 -4.54 21.47
CA PRO A 232 -15.50 -4.00 22.81
C PRO A 232 -14.10 -4.37 23.33
N PRO A 233 -13.32 -3.40 23.87
CA PRO A 233 -11.99 -3.68 24.38
C PRO A 233 -12.02 -4.72 25.50
N ARG A 234 -11.32 -5.84 25.31
CA ARG A 234 -11.18 -6.90 26.31
C ARG A 234 -9.92 -6.70 27.15
N PRO A 235 -9.89 -7.14 28.42
CA PRO A 235 -8.69 -7.04 29.25
C PRO A 235 -7.57 -7.95 28.75
N VAL A 236 -6.32 -7.56 28.99
CA VAL A 236 -5.11 -8.35 28.62
C VAL A 236 -5.13 -9.77 29.22
N THR A 237 -5.80 -9.96 30.35
CA THR A 237 -5.91 -11.26 31.03
C THR A 237 -6.90 -12.23 30.37
N ASN A 238 -7.79 -11.76 29.50
CA ASN A 238 -8.75 -12.59 28.78
C ASN A 238 -8.85 -12.12 27.31
N PRO A 239 -7.77 -12.32 26.52
CA PRO A 239 -7.76 -11.90 25.13
C PRO A 239 -8.68 -12.79 24.27
N PRO A 240 -9.41 -12.22 23.31
CA PRO A 240 -10.18 -12.97 22.34
C PRO A 240 -9.28 -13.68 21.31
N TRP A 241 -9.83 -14.64 20.58
CA TRP A 241 -9.08 -15.45 19.61
C TRP A 241 -8.40 -14.61 18.51
N TYR A 242 -9.03 -13.50 18.09
CA TYR A 242 -8.53 -12.63 17.04
C TYR A 242 -7.34 -11.76 17.47
N ASP A 243 -7.05 -11.66 18.77
CA ASP A 243 -5.86 -10.98 19.30
C ASP A 243 -4.65 -11.92 19.39
N SER A 244 -4.79 -13.18 18.96
CA SER A 244 -3.70 -14.15 18.97
C SER A 244 -2.51 -13.73 18.07
N LYS A 245 -1.31 -14.25 18.39
CA LYS A 245 -0.10 -14.06 17.59
C LYS A 245 -0.27 -14.57 16.15
N ALA A 246 -0.97 -15.68 15.98
CA ALA A 246 -1.25 -16.23 14.66
C ALA A 246 -2.05 -15.24 13.80
N CYS A 247 -3.14 -14.68 14.34
CA CYS A 247 -3.92 -13.65 13.65
C CYS A 247 -3.08 -12.41 13.34
N PHE A 248 -2.25 -11.96 14.29
CA PHE A 248 -1.33 -10.84 14.06
C PHE A 248 -0.44 -11.07 12.83
N TYR A 249 0.26 -12.21 12.76
CA TYR A 249 1.18 -12.50 11.66
C TYR A 249 0.48 -12.74 10.33
N VAL A 250 -0.66 -13.44 10.33
CA VAL A 250 -1.42 -13.72 9.11
C VAL A 250 -1.95 -12.42 8.49
N PHE A 251 -2.69 -11.62 9.27
CA PHE A 251 -3.39 -10.45 8.72
C PHE A 251 -2.49 -9.23 8.53
N ASN A 252 -1.39 -9.08 9.30
CA ASN A 252 -0.49 -7.93 9.16
C ASN A 252 0.76 -8.21 8.33
N PHE A 253 1.12 -9.46 8.03
CA PHE A 253 2.35 -9.75 7.29
C PHE A 253 2.15 -10.79 6.19
N ALA A 254 1.53 -11.94 6.45
CA ALA A 254 1.39 -12.97 5.42
C ALA A 254 0.55 -12.49 4.23
N LEU A 255 -0.61 -11.88 4.47
CA LEU A 255 -1.44 -11.30 3.41
C LEU A 255 -0.71 -10.17 2.65
N GLU A 256 0.17 -9.45 3.33
CA GLU A 256 0.97 -8.38 2.73
C GLU A 256 2.10 -8.91 1.86
N ILE A 257 2.71 -10.03 2.23
CA ILE A 257 3.65 -10.76 1.37
C ILE A 257 2.93 -11.26 0.12
N ILE A 258 1.71 -11.80 0.24
CA ILE A 258 0.91 -12.20 -0.93
C ILE A 258 0.62 -10.99 -1.83
N LEU A 259 0.27 -9.84 -1.25
CA LEU A 259 0.13 -8.58 -1.97
C LEU A 259 1.41 -8.19 -2.71
N LEU A 260 2.58 -8.29 -2.05
CA LEU A 260 3.87 -8.02 -2.69
C LEU A 260 4.17 -9.01 -3.82
N CYS A 261 3.88 -10.30 -3.65
CA CYS A 261 4.02 -11.30 -4.70
C CYS A 261 3.20 -10.89 -5.93
N ILE A 262 1.92 -10.55 -5.74
CA ILE A 262 1.03 -10.13 -6.83
C ILE A 262 1.58 -8.88 -7.50
N LEU A 263 1.90 -7.83 -6.73
CA LEU A 263 2.30 -6.54 -7.30
C LEU A 263 3.69 -6.57 -7.94
N THR A 264 4.66 -7.27 -7.36
CA THR A 264 6.04 -7.32 -7.88
C THR A 264 6.17 -8.31 -9.04
N PHE A 265 5.68 -9.54 -8.92
CA PHE A 265 5.88 -10.57 -9.95
C PHE A 265 5.01 -10.39 -11.18
N THR A 266 3.84 -9.74 -11.06
CA THR A 266 3.04 -9.41 -12.25
C THR A 266 3.65 -8.29 -13.08
N ARG A 267 4.80 -7.72 -12.66
CA ARG A 267 5.52 -6.64 -13.36
C ARG A 267 4.60 -5.45 -13.64
N ILE A 268 3.97 -4.94 -12.58
CA ILE A 268 3.10 -3.76 -12.66
C ILE A 268 3.85 -2.56 -13.29
N ASP A 269 5.17 -2.53 -13.15
CA ASP A 269 6.05 -1.53 -13.73
C ASP A 269 5.94 -1.45 -15.25
N LYS A 270 5.82 -2.60 -15.93
CA LYS A 270 5.62 -2.66 -17.38
C LYS A 270 4.16 -2.56 -17.78
N ARG A 271 3.25 -3.12 -16.97
CA ARG A 271 1.83 -3.23 -17.30
C ARG A 271 1.05 -1.94 -17.13
N PHE A 272 1.49 -1.05 -16.25
CA PHE A 272 0.79 0.19 -15.95
C PHE A 272 1.63 1.42 -16.27
N PHE A 273 2.69 1.28 -17.07
CA PHE A 273 3.53 2.42 -17.46
C PHE A 273 2.73 3.48 -18.23
N ILE A 274 2.97 4.76 -17.90
CA ILE A 274 2.41 5.92 -18.58
C ILE A 274 3.59 6.87 -18.84
N PRO A 275 3.88 7.27 -20.08
CA PRO A 275 4.93 8.23 -20.39
C PRO A 275 4.76 9.56 -19.65
N ASP A 276 5.88 10.18 -19.27
CA ASP A 276 5.89 11.53 -18.70
C ASP A 276 5.27 12.51 -19.72
N GLY A 277 4.31 13.35 -19.28
CA GLY A 277 3.65 14.34 -20.15
C GLY A 277 2.25 13.98 -20.65
N SER A 278 1.74 12.77 -20.40
CA SER A 278 0.35 12.43 -20.69
C SER A 278 -0.59 13.20 -19.74
N THR A 279 -1.28 14.22 -20.27
CA THR A 279 -2.16 15.11 -19.48
C THR A 279 -3.62 15.11 -19.94
N LYS A 280 -3.89 14.56 -21.12
CA LYS A 280 -5.22 14.44 -21.73
C LYS A 280 -5.41 13.05 -22.36
N ALA A 281 -6.68 12.70 -22.63
CA ALA A 281 -7.01 11.52 -23.41
C ALA A 281 -6.33 11.59 -24.79
N GLY A 282 -5.75 10.49 -25.27
CA GLY A 282 -5.03 10.45 -26.55
C GLY A 282 -3.54 10.81 -26.46
N ASP A 283 -3.09 11.48 -25.40
CA ASP A 283 -1.66 11.80 -25.24
C ASP A 283 -0.81 10.54 -25.05
N TYR A 284 -1.38 9.49 -24.46
CA TYR A 284 -0.64 8.24 -24.24
C TYR A 284 -0.26 7.57 -25.56
N SER A 285 -1.24 7.37 -26.46
CA SER A 285 -1.00 6.70 -27.75
C SER A 285 -0.02 7.52 -28.60
N ARG A 286 -0.22 8.83 -28.69
CA ARG A 286 0.66 9.74 -29.43
C ARG A 286 2.11 9.70 -28.94
N LEU A 287 2.34 9.80 -27.62
CA LEU A 287 3.69 9.78 -27.06
C LEU A 287 4.35 8.40 -27.16
N SER A 288 3.55 7.32 -27.15
CA SER A 288 4.04 5.96 -27.40
C SER A 288 4.56 5.82 -28.83
N ASP A 289 3.79 6.26 -29.81
CA ASP A 289 4.13 6.19 -31.23
C ASP A 289 5.37 7.05 -31.56
N GLU A 290 5.43 8.27 -31.03
CA GLU A 290 6.61 9.14 -31.16
C GLU A 290 7.88 8.53 -30.54
N GLY A 291 7.73 7.77 -29.45
CA GLY A 291 8.83 7.05 -28.79
C GLY A 291 9.32 5.86 -29.60
N GLU A 292 8.42 5.08 -30.19
CA GLU A 292 8.76 3.96 -31.07
C GLU A 292 9.46 4.44 -32.34
N GLN A 293 8.94 5.50 -33.00
CA GLN A 293 9.57 6.09 -34.18
C GLN A 293 10.99 6.60 -33.93
N LYS A 294 11.24 7.27 -32.79
CA LYS A 294 12.60 7.71 -32.42
C LYS A 294 13.54 6.53 -32.19
N THR A 295 13.04 5.44 -31.63
CA THR A 295 13.83 4.23 -31.37
C THR A 295 14.19 3.52 -32.68
N GLU A 296 13.24 3.35 -33.58
CA GLU A 296 13.48 2.77 -34.92
C GLU A 296 14.45 3.63 -35.73
N HIS A 297 14.28 4.96 -35.72
CA HIS A 297 15.18 5.86 -36.44
C HIS A 297 16.60 5.81 -35.88
N GLY A 298 16.77 5.74 -34.55
CA GLY A 298 18.08 5.56 -33.92
C GLY A 298 18.73 4.21 -34.26
N MET A 299 17.94 3.13 -34.34
CA MET A 299 18.43 1.81 -34.75
C MET A 299 18.84 1.78 -36.22
N TRP A 300 18.09 2.44 -37.11
CA TRP A 300 18.43 2.58 -38.52
C TRP A 300 19.77 3.31 -38.70
N TYR A 301 19.98 4.44 -38.01
CA TYR A 301 21.25 5.16 -38.07
C TYR A 301 22.44 4.36 -37.52
N ALA A 302 22.25 3.64 -36.40
CA ALA A 302 23.30 2.78 -35.85
C ALA A 302 23.65 1.63 -36.80
N SER A 303 22.64 1.00 -37.40
CA SER A 303 22.82 -0.03 -38.45
C SER A 303 23.58 0.51 -39.65
N SER A 304 23.23 1.70 -40.16
CA SER A 304 23.90 2.27 -41.34
C SER A 304 25.37 2.62 -41.08
N GLN A 305 25.71 3.03 -39.86
CA GLN A 305 27.10 3.33 -39.48
C GLN A 305 27.97 2.09 -39.33
N ASP A 306 27.39 0.93 -39.01
CA ASP A 306 28.12 -0.33 -38.96
C ASP A 306 28.35 -0.91 -40.37
N THR A 307 27.42 -0.68 -41.31
CA THR A 307 27.58 -1.08 -42.72
C THR A 307 28.65 -0.26 -43.47
N GLU A 308 28.88 0.99 -43.07
CA GLU A 308 29.88 1.89 -43.68
C GLU A 308 31.33 1.63 -43.21
N LYS A 309 31.52 0.74 -42.22
CA LYS A 309 32.83 0.39 -41.63
C LYS A 309 33.41 -0.94 -42.15
N VAL A 310 32.79 -1.54 -43.16
CA VAL A 310 33.24 -2.77 -43.86
C VAL A 310 33.73 -2.39 -45.25
#